data_AF-A0A956E6C9-F1
#
_entry.id   AF-A0A956E6C9-F1
#
_cell.length_a   1.000
_cell.length_b   1.000
_cell.length_c   1.000
_cell.angle_alpha   90.00
_cell.angle_beta   90.00
_cell.angle_gamma   90.00
#
_symmetry.space_group_name_H-M   'P 1'
#
loop_
_entity.id
_entity.type
_entity.pdbx_description
1 polymer ?
#
loop_
_entity_poly.entity_id
_entity_poly.type
_entity_poly.pdbx_seq_one_letter_code
_entity_poly.pdbx_strand_id
1 'polypeptide(L)'
;MHRFQRSSLRAVLALTLALCLLAVSAWATPPAASVSSARPPASAAPSATPSSAPAPPKLPDDVQALRTRAQQVRDLMRGELDLLVTPESLFDIDIRDERAVQVEVKRLERVLGVRNDAADAGADAATDDSAKKQRPTRKAATKPRVSPPKNPGTPRAAKDGSDAGSDAEASDASPPPTADPQLLEARLQLDRARLDFLSLPLAERRSVLAKHSERVEEAKSKASETAQKISATEETRAAAEAAQRQALEQAAKSKSEILRLLNEERARLLGVRVKQADYEKALLERENKIAGFGETKLEWQRKTQEHIEQRKKLEATSSATDKLYFELRTALRKARDELRTSLDGLSESGDDVPSAGPDKVQSGGVELDREEYDTLRETVLQQEQVLRKKARDVLWKQAKAQLDLVEALNKDRLAFFALMSPDQKDQLTSFGSSGWDQASAELEQVKLVVRYHIRALLEWLKAPTAGMARSIFASIIALKLVLLLGVFVWWRRRADQLLELLAERAEEERAKATPSLFGRWG
;
A
#
# COMPACT_ATOMS: atom_id res chain seq x y z
N MET A 1 -10.65 -27.25 38.02
CA MET A 1 -10.04 -26.94 36.71
C MET A 1 -10.29 -28.00 35.61
N HIS A 2 -10.31 -29.31 35.88
CA HIS A 2 -10.53 -30.33 34.83
C HIS A 2 -11.91 -30.35 34.13
N ARG A 3 -12.98 -29.80 34.74
CA ARG A 3 -14.31 -29.75 34.09
C ARG A 3 -14.43 -28.67 33.02
N PHE A 4 -13.69 -27.57 33.15
CA PHE A 4 -13.68 -26.48 32.16
C PHE A 4 -12.91 -26.86 30.88
N GLN A 5 -11.87 -27.69 31.01
CA GLN A 5 -11.13 -28.22 29.85
C GLN A 5 -11.95 -29.22 29.00
N ARG A 6 -12.89 -29.96 29.60
CA ARG A 6 -13.69 -30.95 28.87
C ARG A 6 -14.84 -30.33 28.08
N SER A 7 -15.39 -29.18 28.52
CA SER A 7 -16.44 -28.49 27.77
C SER A 7 -15.88 -27.74 26.56
N SER A 8 -14.72 -27.10 26.70
CA SER A 8 -14.04 -26.43 25.58
C SER A 8 -13.60 -27.42 24.50
N LEU A 9 -13.10 -28.61 24.89
CA LEU A 9 -12.73 -29.65 23.93
C LEU A 9 -13.93 -30.14 23.10
N ARG A 10 -15.10 -30.33 23.73
CA ARG A 10 -16.32 -30.79 23.04
C ARG A 10 -16.91 -29.73 22.12
N ALA A 11 -16.87 -28.46 22.52
CA ALA A 11 -17.32 -27.35 21.69
C ALA A 11 -16.43 -27.16 20.45
N VAL A 12 -15.10 -27.27 20.62
CA VAL A 12 -14.15 -27.22 19.51
C VAL A 12 -14.34 -28.40 18.56
N LEU A 13 -14.56 -29.61 19.10
CA LEU A 13 -14.76 -30.82 18.29
C LEU A 13 -16.09 -30.81 17.53
N ALA A 14 -17.15 -30.22 18.09
CA ALA A 14 -18.42 -30.01 17.39
C ALA A 14 -18.30 -28.94 16.28
N LEU A 15 -17.56 -27.87 16.53
CA LEU A 15 -17.32 -26.81 15.56
C LEU A 15 -16.47 -27.31 14.38
N THR A 16 -15.44 -28.12 14.63
CA THR A 16 -14.63 -28.72 13.57
C THR A 16 -15.42 -29.73 12.75
N LEU A 17 -16.28 -30.55 13.37
CA LEU A 17 -17.15 -31.48 12.65
C LEU A 17 -18.16 -30.75 11.75
N ALA A 18 -18.74 -29.64 12.22
CA ALA A 18 -19.63 -28.80 11.43
C ALA A 18 -18.89 -28.13 10.25
N LEU A 19 -17.67 -27.65 10.46
CA LEU A 19 -16.82 -27.07 9.40
C LEU A 19 -16.40 -28.12 8.36
N CYS A 20 -16.08 -29.35 8.79
CA CYS A 20 -15.76 -30.45 7.88
C CYS A 20 -16.97 -30.87 7.03
N LEU A 21 -18.16 -30.95 7.61
CA LEU A 21 -19.38 -31.30 6.86
C LEU A 21 -19.75 -30.25 5.82
N LEU A 22 -19.51 -28.96 6.11
CA LEU A 22 -19.73 -27.87 5.15
C LEU A 22 -18.68 -27.85 4.03
N ALA A 23 -17.41 -28.14 4.35
CA ALA A 23 -16.35 -28.21 3.35
C ALA A 23 -16.56 -29.34 2.32
N VAL A 24 -17.05 -30.50 2.76
CA VAL A 24 -17.36 -31.64 1.86
C VAL A 24 -18.53 -31.32 0.92
N SER A 25 -19.52 -30.55 1.37
CA SER A 25 -20.67 -30.17 0.52
C SER A 25 -20.34 -29.12 -0.56
N ALA A 26 -19.26 -28.37 -0.40
CA ALA A 26 -18.86 -27.30 -1.34
C ALA A 26 -17.95 -27.78 -2.49
N TRP A 27 -17.52 -29.05 -2.49
CA TRP A 27 -16.60 -29.62 -3.48
C TRP A 27 -17.24 -30.60 -4.47
N ALA A 28 -18.56 -30.78 -4.45
CA ALA A 28 -19.26 -31.53 -5.48
C ALA A 28 -19.35 -30.71 -6.78
N THR A 29 -18.30 -30.77 -7.59
CA THR A 29 -18.31 -30.32 -8.99
C THR A 29 -19.31 -31.13 -9.81
N PRO A 30 -20.22 -30.51 -10.58
CA PRO A 30 -21.02 -31.24 -11.57
C PRO A 30 -20.12 -31.71 -12.73
N PRO A 31 -20.42 -32.85 -13.38
CA PRO A 31 -19.65 -33.35 -14.51
C PRO A 31 -19.76 -32.39 -15.70
N ALA A 32 -18.61 -32.21 -16.37
CA ALA A 32 -18.43 -31.35 -17.53
C ALA A 32 -19.38 -31.73 -18.68
N ALA A 33 -20.18 -30.77 -19.12
CA ALA A 33 -20.83 -30.83 -20.42
C ALA A 33 -19.78 -30.52 -21.50
N SER A 34 -19.49 -31.53 -22.31
CA SER A 34 -18.70 -31.44 -23.54
C SER A 34 -19.36 -30.48 -24.52
N VAL A 35 -18.78 -29.28 -24.70
CA VAL A 35 -19.16 -28.36 -25.77
C VAL A 35 -18.31 -28.67 -26.99
N SER A 36 -19.02 -29.08 -28.04
CA SER A 36 -18.54 -29.39 -29.38
C SER A 36 -17.87 -28.18 -30.03
N SER A 37 -16.67 -28.39 -30.59
CA SER A 37 -15.95 -27.44 -31.42
C SER A 37 -16.75 -27.11 -32.70
N ALA A 38 -17.35 -25.92 -32.74
CA ALA A 38 -17.87 -25.33 -33.96
C ALA A 38 -16.85 -24.34 -34.56
N ARG A 39 -16.45 -24.67 -35.78
CA ARG A 39 -15.61 -23.94 -36.73
C ARG A 39 -16.06 -22.48 -36.94
N PRO A 40 -15.16 -21.48 -36.95
CA PRO A 40 -15.53 -20.12 -37.34
C PRO A 40 -15.57 -19.97 -38.87
N PRO A 41 -16.58 -19.29 -39.44
CA PRO A 41 -16.54 -18.82 -40.83
C PRO A 41 -15.77 -17.50 -40.95
N ALA A 42 -15.22 -17.33 -42.15
CA ALA A 42 -14.42 -16.20 -42.58
C ALA A 42 -15.24 -14.91 -42.82
N SER A 43 -14.53 -13.79 -42.67
CA SER A 43 -14.66 -12.54 -43.45
C SER A 43 -15.93 -11.69 -43.29
N ALA A 44 -15.79 -10.53 -42.62
CA ALA A 44 -16.61 -9.35 -42.89
C ALA A 44 -15.83 -8.05 -42.52
N ALA A 45 -15.60 -7.25 -43.57
CA ALA A 45 -15.47 -5.78 -43.69
C ALA A 45 -14.66 -4.92 -42.68
N PRO A 46 -13.85 -3.96 -43.17
CA PRO A 46 -13.17 -2.95 -42.35
C PRO A 46 -14.18 -1.91 -41.83
N SER A 47 -14.41 -1.91 -40.52
CA SER A 47 -15.22 -0.91 -39.83
C SER A 47 -14.38 0.34 -39.54
N ALA A 48 -15.01 1.48 -39.77
CA ALA A 48 -14.47 2.83 -39.65
C ALA A 48 -13.70 3.09 -38.35
N THR A 49 -12.58 3.79 -38.49
CA THR A 49 -11.84 4.42 -37.40
C THR A 49 -12.77 5.30 -36.56
N PRO A 50 -12.92 5.06 -35.25
CA PRO A 50 -13.66 5.99 -34.39
C PRO A 50 -12.90 7.31 -34.36
N SER A 51 -13.62 8.37 -34.72
CA SER A 51 -13.18 9.76 -34.59
C SER A 51 -12.70 10.00 -33.15
N SER A 52 -11.40 10.22 -32.99
CA SER A 52 -10.77 10.54 -31.72
C SER A 52 -11.40 11.81 -31.16
N ALA A 53 -12.25 11.69 -30.14
CA ALA A 53 -12.65 12.82 -29.33
C ALA A 53 -11.39 13.55 -28.85
N PRO A 54 -11.33 14.89 -28.95
CA PRO A 54 -10.15 15.65 -28.54
C PRO A 54 -9.85 15.32 -27.08
N ALA A 55 -8.59 14.93 -26.81
CA ALA A 55 -8.15 14.63 -25.46
C ALA A 55 -8.47 15.82 -24.55
N PRO A 56 -8.99 15.59 -23.33
CA PRO A 56 -9.27 16.67 -22.40
C PRO A 56 -7.98 17.48 -22.18
N PRO A 57 -8.08 18.81 -22.08
CA PRO A 57 -6.90 19.65 -21.84
C PRO A 57 -6.22 19.16 -20.57
N LYS A 58 -4.94 18.78 -20.68
CA LYS A 58 -4.11 18.49 -19.51
C LYS A 58 -4.07 19.77 -18.69
N LEU A 59 -4.38 19.66 -17.39
CA LEU A 59 -4.12 20.73 -16.44
C LEU A 59 -2.65 21.17 -16.56
N PRO A 60 -2.34 22.45 -16.37
CA PRO A 60 -0.96 22.88 -16.28
C PRO A 60 -0.25 22.09 -15.19
N ASP A 61 0.94 21.54 -15.49
CA ASP A 61 1.71 20.69 -14.56
C ASP A 61 1.89 21.36 -13.18
N ASP A 62 1.92 22.70 -13.15
CA ASP A 62 2.00 23.53 -11.94
C ASP A 62 0.82 23.35 -10.97
N VAL A 63 -0.41 23.19 -11.46
CA VAL A 63 -1.62 23.05 -10.61
C VAL A 63 -1.58 21.72 -9.86
N GLN A 64 -1.23 20.63 -10.56
CA GLN A 64 -1.13 19.29 -9.97
C GLN A 64 0.03 19.22 -8.96
N ALA A 65 1.17 19.86 -9.28
CA ALA A 65 2.31 19.94 -8.37
C ALA A 65 1.94 20.63 -7.04
N LEU A 66 1.22 21.75 -7.08
CA LEU A 66 0.78 22.48 -5.89
C LEU A 66 -0.20 21.66 -5.04
N ARG A 67 -1.18 20.99 -5.66
CA ARG A 67 -2.14 20.11 -4.96
C ARG A 67 -1.42 18.93 -4.29
N THR A 68 -0.47 18.33 -4.99
CA THR A 68 0.36 17.24 -4.45
C THR A 68 1.16 17.72 -3.23
N ARG A 69 1.78 18.91 -3.30
CA ARG A 69 2.54 19.49 -2.19
C ARG A 69 1.63 19.81 -0.99
N ALA A 70 0.42 20.32 -1.23
CA ALA A 70 -0.57 20.57 -0.17
C ALA A 70 -0.95 19.27 0.55
N GLN A 71 -1.18 18.19 -0.21
CA GLN A 71 -1.49 16.88 0.34
C GLN A 71 -0.32 16.30 1.15
N GLN A 72 0.91 16.43 0.66
CA GLN A 72 2.12 16.02 1.39
C GLN A 72 2.25 16.72 2.75
N VAL A 73 1.90 18.02 2.84
CA VAL A 73 1.90 18.72 4.15
C VAL A 73 0.86 18.12 5.11
N ARG A 74 -0.32 17.74 4.62
CA ARG A 74 -1.34 17.05 5.45
C ARG A 74 -0.90 15.64 5.86
N ASP A 75 -0.26 14.91 4.95
CA ASP A 75 0.26 13.57 5.22
C ASP A 75 1.39 13.62 6.24
N LEU A 76 2.21 14.68 6.22
CA LEU A 76 3.21 14.93 7.25
C LEU A 76 2.55 15.06 8.63
N MET A 77 1.52 15.90 8.76
CA MET A 77 0.78 16.07 10.02
C MET A 77 0.16 14.76 10.53
N ARG A 78 -0.32 13.89 9.63
CA ARG A 78 -0.86 12.57 9.97
C ARG A 78 0.19 11.52 10.28
N GLY A 79 1.46 11.79 10.04
CA GLY A 79 2.54 10.80 10.13
C GLY A 79 2.47 9.76 9.01
N GLU A 80 1.88 10.11 7.87
CA GLU A 80 1.69 9.27 6.68
C GLU A 80 2.55 9.74 5.49
N LEU A 81 3.33 10.81 5.63
CA LEU A 81 4.21 11.30 4.57
C LEU A 81 5.15 10.19 4.08
N ASP A 82 5.26 10.10 2.75
CA ASP A 82 6.19 9.25 2.01
C ASP A 82 7.63 9.47 2.47
N LEU A 83 8.34 8.37 2.72
CA LEU A 83 9.72 8.35 3.23
C LEU A 83 10.73 8.96 2.24
N LEU A 84 10.36 9.07 0.96
CA LEU A 84 11.19 9.69 -0.08
C LEU A 84 11.10 11.22 -0.10
N VAL A 85 10.10 11.82 0.56
CA VAL A 85 9.86 13.27 0.53
C VAL A 85 10.46 13.91 1.77
N THR A 86 11.43 14.82 1.58
CA THR A 86 12.00 15.59 2.70
C THR A 86 11.02 16.68 3.16
N PRO A 87 10.65 16.75 4.45
CA PRO A 87 9.71 17.75 4.94
C PRO A 87 10.14 19.20 4.64
N GLU A 88 11.44 19.48 4.67
CA GLU A 88 11.99 20.80 4.37
C GLU A 88 11.65 21.26 2.96
N SER A 89 11.57 20.34 1.99
CA SER A 89 11.18 20.68 0.60
C SER A 89 9.73 21.14 0.46
N LEU A 90 8.88 20.93 1.47
CA LEU A 90 7.46 21.31 1.43
C LEU A 90 7.23 22.80 1.77
N PHE A 91 8.22 23.47 2.34
CA PHE A 91 8.14 24.85 2.82
C PHE A 91 9.21 25.72 2.14
N ASP A 92 8.91 27.01 2.01
CA ASP A 92 9.84 27.97 1.39
C ASP A 92 10.63 28.75 2.47
N ILE A 93 10.47 28.37 3.74
CA ILE A 93 11.11 28.94 4.91
C ILE A 93 11.81 27.85 5.73
N ASP A 94 12.81 28.22 6.53
CA ASP A 94 13.34 27.32 7.53
C ASP A 94 12.32 27.14 8.66
N ILE A 95 11.72 25.96 8.72
CA ILE A 95 10.71 25.56 9.72
C ILE A 95 11.27 25.62 11.15
N ARG A 96 12.60 25.61 11.31
CA ARG A 96 13.28 25.65 12.60
C ARG A 96 13.46 27.08 13.14
N ASP A 97 13.36 28.10 12.28
CA ASP A 97 13.42 29.50 12.68
C ASP A 97 12.03 30.04 13.04
N GLU A 98 11.74 30.10 14.34
CA GLU A 98 10.44 30.57 14.84
C GLU A 98 10.10 32.01 14.39
N ARG A 99 11.11 32.85 14.13
CA ARG A 99 10.85 34.22 13.63
C ARG A 99 10.39 34.18 12.18
N ALA A 100 11.06 33.39 11.33
CA ALA A 100 10.67 33.19 9.95
C ALA A 100 9.26 32.56 9.87
N VAL A 101 8.99 31.58 10.72
CA VAL A 101 7.67 30.96 10.86
C VAL A 101 6.61 31.98 11.25
N GLN A 102 6.82 32.82 12.27
CA GLN A 102 5.83 33.83 12.68
C GLN A 102 5.55 34.86 11.58
N VAL A 103 6.58 35.28 10.84
CA VAL A 103 6.42 36.18 9.69
C VAL A 103 5.58 35.49 8.60
N GLU A 104 5.87 34.23 8.30
CA GLU A 104 5.16 33.47 7.29
C GLU A 104 3.72 33.17 7.68
N VAL A 105 3.44 32.81 8.94
CA VAL A 105 2.08 32.63 9.47
C VAL A 105 1.28 33.92 9.29
N LYS A 106 1.82 35.08 9.70
CA LYS A 106 1.15 36.38 9.49
C LYS A 106 0.94 36.72 8.01
N ARG A 107 1.88 36.33 7.14
CA ARG A 107 1.74 36.49 5.68
C ARG A 107 0.59 35.63 5.15
N LEU A 108 0.55 34.35 5.52
CA LEU A 108 -0.48 33.40 5.10
C LEU A 108 -1.86 33.78 5.64
N GLU A 109 -1.98 34.20 6.91
CA GLU A 109 -3.23 34.72 7.48
C GLU A 109 -3.78 35.91 6.68
N ARG A 110 -2.91 36.85 6.31
CA ARG A 110 -3.29 38.01 5.47
C ARG A 110 -3.71 37.59 4.07
N VAL A 111 -2.98 36.67 3.44
CA VAL A 111 -3.30 36.16 2.08
C VAL A 111 -4.62 35.39 2.07
N LEU A 112 -4.87 34.58 3.10
CA LEU A 112 -6.09 33.78 3.23
C LEU A 112 -7.29 34.57 3.75
N GLY A 113 -7.09 35.84 4.13
CA GLY A 113 -8.14 36.69 4.69
C GLY A 113 -8.65 36.19 6.05
N VAL A 114 -7.87 35.36 6.75
CA VAL A 114 -8.20 34.88 8.10
C VAL A 114 -7.95 36.03 9.06
N ARG A 115 -8.99 36.82 9.29
CA ARG A 115 -8.96 37.91 10.26
C ARG A 115 -9.01 37.28 11.66
N ASN A 116 -7.88 37.27 12.36
CA ASN A 116 -7.85 36.89 13.77
C ASN A 116 -8.46 38.04 14.61
N ASP A 117 -9.79 38.11 14.63
CA ASP A 117 -10.54 39.14 15.36
C ASP A 117 -10.26 39.11 16.88
N ALA A 118 -9.68 38.02 17.39
CA ALA A 118 -9.29 37.87 18.79
C ALA A 118 -8.07 38.73 19.21
N ALA A 119 -7.21 39.15 18.28
CA ALA A 119 -6.03 39.95 18.61
C ALA A 119 -6.29 41.46 18.60
N ASP A 120 -7.18 41.94 17.74
CA ASP A 120 -7.56 43.37 17.69
C ASP A 120 -8.53 43.76 18.82
N ALA A 121 -9.29 42.82 19.38
CA ALA A 121 -10.18 43.10 20.52
C ALA A 121 -9.44 43.38 21.86
N GLY A 122 -8.13 43.11 21.94
CA GLY A 122 -7.33 43.29 23.16
C GLY A 122 -6.46 44.55 23.22
N ALA A 123 -6.31 45.29 22.11
CA ALA A 123 -5.41 46.45 22.04
C ALA A 123 -6.07 47.78 22.45
N ASP A 124 -7.40 47.88 22.41
CA ASP A 124 -8.13 49.12 22.71
C ASP A 124 -8.67 49.21 24.16
N ALA A 125 -8.42 48.22 25.01
CA ALA A 125 -8.89 48.20 26.40
C ALA A 125 -7.81 48.55 27.46
N ALA A 126 -6.62 49.00 27.06
CA ALA A 126 -5.52 49.32 27.98
C ALA A 126 -4.95 50.74 27.77
N THR A 127 -5.82 51.74 27.73
CA THR A 127 -5.45 53.12 28.02
C THR A 127 -6.50 53.74 28.94
N ASP A 128 -6.47 53.40 30.22
CA ASP A 128 -6.59 54.45 31.23
C ASP A 128 -6.03 54.03 32.59
N ASP A 129 -5.39 55.01 33.23
CA ASP A 129 -5.17 55.16 34.65
C ASP A 129 -4.18 54.21 35.38
N SER A 130 -2.92 54.63 35.50
CA SER A 130 -2.42 55.18 36.77
C SER A 130 -0.90 55.37 36.78
N ALA A 131 -0.52 56.64 36.68
CA ALA A 131 0.78 57.14 37.03
C ALA A 131 0.94 57.20 38.56
N LYS A 132 1.91 56.50 39.13
CA LYS A 132 2.63 57.00 40.33
C LYS A 132 4.02 56.37 40.47
N LYS A 133 5.01 57.24 40.28
CA LYS A 133 6.32 57.33 40.97
C LYS A 133 6.97 55.99 41.40
N GLN A 134 8.11 55.67 40.78
CA GLN A 134 9.38 55.62 41.51
C GLN A 134 10.59 55.61 40.57
N ARG A 135 11.38 56.68 40.71
CA ARG A 135 12.77 56.82 40.28
C ARG A 135 13.61 55.97 41.24
N PRO A 136 14.66 55.27 40.78
CA PRO A 136 15.97 55.79 41.13
C PRO A 136 17.02 55.68 40.01
N THR A 137 17.96 56.61 40.14
CA THR A 137 19.24 56.75 39.46
C THR A 137 20.17 55.54 39.65
N ARG A 138 20.98 55.17 38.66
CA ARG A 138 22.45 55.41 38.62
C ARG A 138 23.20 54.57 37.55
N LYS A 139 24.19 55.25 36.97
CA LYS A 139 25.53 54.79 36.51
C LYS A 139 25.57 53.83 35.30
N ALA A 140 25.97 54.27 34.10
CA ALA A 140 27.33 54.66 33.68
C ALA A 140 28.33 53.49 33.67
N ALA A 141 28.57 52.95 32.48
CA ALA A 141 29.79 52.28 31.98
C ALA A 141 29.37 51.42 30.77
N THR A 142 30.07 51.22 29.66
CA THR A 142 31.30 51.75 29.05
C THR A 142 31.29 51.11 27.65
N LYS A 143 31.61 51.89 26.61
CA LYS A 143 31.79 51.42 25.21
C LYS A 143 32.80 50.25 25.13
N PRO A 144 32.73 49.42 24.08
CA PRO A 144 33.73 49.65 23.04
C PRO A 144 33.18 49.67 21.62
N ARG A 145 33.74 50.64 20.90
CA ARG A 145 33.70 50.91 19.48
C ARG A 145 34.62 49.89 18.80
N VAL A 146 34.10 49.05 17.92
CA VAL A 146 34.90 48.28 16.97
C VAL A 146 34.49 48.68 15.57
N SER A 147 35.49 49.16 14.84
CA SER A 147 35.44 49.75 13.51
C SER A 147 35.09 48.73 12.42
N PRO A 148 34.44 49.15 11.32
CA PRO A 148 34.39 48.36 10.09
C PRO A 148 35.68 48.56 9.26
N PRO A 149 36.22 47.52 8.60
CA PRO A 149 37.26 47.71 7.60
C PRO A 149 36.65 48.23 6.29
N LYS A 150 37.34 49.22 5.74
CA LYS A 150 37.06 49.95 4.51
C LYS A 150 38.14 49.59 3.48
N ASN A 151 37.71 49.34 2.23
CA ASN A 151 38.44 49.50 0.95
C ASN A 151 39.58 48.53 0.56
N PRO A 152 40.07 48.54 -0.72
CA PRO A 152 39.49 49.04 -2.00
C PRO A 152 39.73 48.10 -3.22
N GLY A 153 39.08 48.36 -4.38
CA GLY A 153 39.49 47.74 -5.66
C GLY A 153 38.58 47.95 -6.87
N THR A 154 38.64 49.14 -7.50
CA THR A 154 38.30 49.49 -8.91
C THR A 154 39.03 48.63 -9.96
N PRO A 155 38.72 48.62 -11.29
CA PRO A 155 38.22 49.72 -12.16
C PRO A 155 37.00 49.37 -13.06
N ARG A 156 36.12 50.32 -13.39
CA ARG A 156 36.20 51.32 -14.48
C ARG A 156 36.35 50.70 -15.87
N ALA A 157 35.21 50.52 -16.55
CA ALA A 157 35.13 50.58 -18.01
C ALA A 157 33.96 51.50 -18.37
N ALA A 158 34.33 52.69 -18.84
CA ALA A 158 33.43 53.65 -19.43
C ALA A 158 32.99 53.15 -20.81
N LYS A 159 31.71 53.33 -21.14
CA LYS A 159 31.30 53.55 -22.52
C LYS A 159 30.12 54.51 -22.51
N ASP A 160 30.46 55.79 -22.62
CA ASP A 160 29.59 56.85 -23.09
C ASP A 160 29.23 56.61 -24.56
N GLY A 161 28.01 57.02 -24.90
CA GLY A 161 27.35 56.97 -26.20
C GLY A 161 25.86 57.02 -25.91
N SER A 162 25.27 58.19 -25.59
CA SER A 162 24.92 59.25 -26.55
C SER A 162 24.34 58.64 -27.82
N ASP A 163 23.01 58.55 -27.95
CA ASP A 163 22.29 59.59 -28.69
C ASP A 163 20.77 59.41 -28.56
N ALA A 164 20.08 60.52 -28.74
CA ALA A 164 18.66 60.72 -28.56
C ALA A 164 17.79 60.14 -29.70
N GLY A 165 16.60 59.68 -29.31
CA GLY A 165 15.42 59.41 -30.15
C GLY A 165 14.36 58.84 -29.21
N SER A 166 13.29 59.55 -28.84
CA SER A 166 12.11 59.75 -29.70
C SER A 166 11.82 58.43 -30.43
N ASP A 167 10.96 57.57 -29.91
CA ASP A 167 9.52 57.83 -29.93
C ASP A 167 8.78 57.26 -28.73
N ALA A 168 7.78 58.02 -28.31
CA ALA A 168 6.71 57.58 -27.44
C ALA A 168 5.86 56.52 -28.17
N GLU A 169 6.32 55.26 -28.14
CA GLU A 169 5.42 54.14 -28.35
C GLU A 169 4.51 54.06 -27.12
N ALA A 170 3.24 54.40 -27.33
CA ALA A 170 2.15 54.13 -26.41
C ALA A 170 2.25 52.67 -25.98
N SER A 171 2.74 52.47 -24.75
CA SER A 171 2.74 51.22 -24.02
C SER A 171 1.34 50.63 -24.09
N ASP A 172 1.17 49.70 -25.02
CA ASP A 172 0.00 48.86 -25.18
C ASP A 172 -0.18 48.10 -23.86
N ALA A 173 -1.00 48.67 -22.98
CA ALA A 173 -1.29 48.16 -21.66
C ALA A 173 -2.11 46.88 -21.83
N SER A 174 -1.40 45.80 -22.18
CA SER A 174 -1.93 44.45 -22.14
C SER A 174 -2.57 44.27 -20.77
N PRO A 175 -3.86 43.90 -20.70
CA PRO A 175 -4.53 43.70 -19.42
C PRO A 175 -3.69 42.73 -18.59
N PRO A 176 -3.56 42.95 -17.26
CA PRO A 176 -2.80 42.05 -16.41
C PRO A 176 -3.28 40.62 -16.67
N PRO A 177 -2.37 39.66 -16.92
CA PRO A 177 -2.76 38.30 -17.27
C PRO A 177 -3.73 37.81 -16.20
N THR A 178 -4.95 37.52 -16.62
CA THR A 178 -6.00 37.00 -15.76
C THR A 178 -5.48 35.70 -15.15
N ALA A 179 -5.14 35.74 -13.87
CA ALA A 179 -4.59 34.59 -13.16
C ALA A 179 -5.55 33.41 -13.29
N ASP A 180 -5.04 32.26 -13.73
CA ASP A 180 -5.81 31.04 -13.86
C ASP A 180 -6.50 30.72 -12.51
N PRO A 181 -7.84 30.66 -12.45
CA PRO A 181 -8.58 30.45 -11.21
C PRO A 181 -8.20 29.11 -10.54
N GLN A 182 -7.86 28.08 -11.32
CA GLN A 182 -7.47 26.77 -10.78
C GLN A 182 -6.11 26.82 -10.10
N LEU A 183 -5.17 27.57 -10.69
CA LEU A 183 -3.86 27.80 -10.11
C LEU A 183 -3.96 28.60 -8.81
N LEU A 184 -4.79 29.64 -8.78
CA LEU A 184 -5.04 30.42 -7.59
C LEU A 184 -5.64 29.57 -6.46
N GLU A 185 -6.62 28.72 -6.78
CA GLU A 185 -7.20 27.81 -5.79
C GLU A 185 -6.19 26.78 -5.26
N ALA A 186 -5.38 26.17 -6.14
CA ALA A 186 -4.35 25.24 -5.73
C ALA A 186 -3.30 25.89 -4.81
N ARG A 187 -2.94 27.16 -5.08
CA ARG A 187 -2.08 27.95 -4.18
C ARG A 187 -2.75 28.17 -2.82
N LEU A 188 -4.03 28.58 -2.79
CA LEU A 188 -4.77 28.75 -1.54
C LEU A 188 -4.86 27.45 -0.73
N GLN A 189 -5.01 26.30 -1.37
CA GLN A 189 -5.00 25.00 -0.69
C GLN A 189 -3.66 24.67 -0.06
N LEU A 190 -2.56 24.93 -0.78
CA LEU A 190 -1.21 24.76 -0.24
C LEU A 190 -0.96 25.71 0.93
N ASP A 191 -1.35 26.97 0.79
CA ASP A 191 -1.20 27.99 1.83
C ASP A 191 -1.99 27.64 3.09
N ARG A 192 -3.22 27.10 2.96
CA ARG A 192 -4.00 26.57 4.10
C ARG A 192 -3.30 25.40 4.77
N ALA A 193 -2.85 24.41 4.01
CA ALA A 193 -2.15 23.26 4.59
C ALA A 193 -0.85 23.67 5.30
N ARG A 194 -0.11 24.63 4.73
CA ARG A 194 1.07 25.23 5.36
C ARG A 194 0.70 25.98 6.63
N LEU A 195 -0.36 26.80 6.61
CA LEU A 195 -0.83 27.51 7.80
C LEU A 195 -1.25 26.52 8.90
N ASP A 196 -1.98 25.45 8.57
CA ASP A 196 -2.37 24.42 9.54
C ASP A 196 -1.14 23.81 10.23
N PHE A 197 -0.09 23.48 9.47
CA PHE A 197 1.15 22.95 10.05
C PHE A 197 1.96 24.01 10.81
N LEU A 198 2.09 25.22 10.27
CA LEU A 198 2.87 26.32 10.85
C LEU A 198 2.15 26.99 12.04
N SER A 199 0.86 26.76 12.24
CA SER A 199 0.13 27.21 13.42
C SER A 199 0.27 26.25 14.61
N LEU A 200 0.76 25.02 14.38
CA LEU A 200 1.06 24.08 15.46
C LEU A 200 2.13 24.64 16.40
N PRO A 201 2.03 24.40 17.72
CA PRO A 201 3.09 24.72 18.67
C PRO A 201 4.44 24.11 18.23
N LEU A 202 5.54 24.83 18.48
CA LEU A 202 6.89 24.39 18.11
C LEU A 202 7.21 22.96 18.58
N ALA A 203 6.76 22.60 19.79
CA ALA A 203 6.95 21.25 20.33
C ALA A 203 6.24 20.17 19.49
N GLU A 204 5.03 20.45 19.00
CA GLU A 204 4.25 19.53 18.17
C GLU A 204 4.85 19.40 16.78
N ARG A 205 5.23 20.52 16.13
CA ARG A 205 5.95 20.49 14.85
C ARG A 205 7.22 19.64 14.93
N ARG A 206 8.02 19.84 15.98
CA ARG A 206 9.23 19.05 16.24
C ARG A 206 8.91 17.57 16.42
N SER A 207 7.85 17.24 17.15
CA SER A 207 7.40 15.85 17.32
C SER A 207 6.99 15.21 15.99
N VAL A 208 6.23 15.92 15.15
CA VAL A 208 5.82 15.41 13.82
C VAL A 208 7.04 15.15 12.93
N LEU A 209 7.96 16.12 12.85
CA LEU A 209 9.20 15.98 12.07
C LEU A 209 10.10 14.86 12.62
N ALA A 210 10.25 14.76 13.94
CA ALA A 210 11.02 13.71 14.60
C ALA A 210 10.47 12.33 14.26
N LYS A 211 9.15 12.11 14.37
CA LYS A 211 8.50 10.84 14.02
C LYS A 211 8.73 10.47 12.56
N HIS A 212 8.69 11.43 11.64
CA HIS A 212 8.97 11.15 10.23
C HIS A 212 10.45 10.79 10.02
N SER A 213 11.39 11.54 10.62
CA SER A 213 12.82 11.22 10.54
C SER A 213 13.17 9.85 11.12
N GLU A 214 12.53 9.46 12.23
CA GLU A 214 12.69 8.14 12.83
C GLU A 214 12.23 7.03 11.88
N ARG A 215 11.08 7.20 11.21
CA ARG A 215 10.61 6.25 10.20
C ARG A 215 11.56 6.15 9.00
N VAL A 216 12.11 7.27 8.55
CA VAL A 216 13.07 7.30 7.44
C VAL A 216 14.36 6.56 7.83
N GLU A 217 14.90 6.82 9.01
CA GLU A 217 16.11 6.13 9.49
C GLU A 217 15.86 4.64 9.76
N GLU A 218 14.68 4.27 10.30
CA GLU A 218 14.29 2.87 10.47
C GLU A 218 14.15 2.14 9.11
N ALA A 219 13.60 2.82 8.09
CA ALA A 219 13.52 2.25 6.76
C ALA A 219 14.89 2.08 6.11
N LYS A 220 15.78 3.08 6.24
CA LYS A 220 17.17 3.00 5.76
C LYS A 220 17.95 1.90 6.48
N SER A 221 17.81 1.78 7.80
CA SER A 221 18.51 0.76 8.59
C SER A 221 18.04 -0.64 8.18
N LYS A 222 16.73 -0.84 8.00
CA LYS A 222 16.19 -2.11 7.47
C LYS A 222 16.66 -2.40 6.06
N ALA A 223 16.68 -1.41 5.17
CA ALA A 223 17.18 -1.58 3.81
C ALA A 223 18.67 -1.95 3.79
N SER A 224 19.48 -1.28 4.61
CA SER A 224 20.91 -1.58 4.78
C SER A 224 21.14 -2.98 5.38
N GLU A 225 20.37 -3.36 6.41
CA GLU A 225 20.41 -4.68 7.01
C GLU A 225 20.08 -5.77 5.98
N THR A 226 19.04 -5.56 5.16
CA THR A 226 18.71 -6.52 4.10
C THR A 226 19.80 -6.58 3.03
N ALA A 227 20.39 -5.45 2.63
CA ALA A 227 21.50 -5.43 1.67
C ALA A 227 22.74 -6.17 2.21
N GLN A 228 23.07 -5.97 3.50
CA GLN A 228 24.14 -6.70 4.17
C GLN A 228 23.85 -8.21 4.24
N LYS A 229 22.61 -8.60 4.55
CA LYS A 229 22.21 -10.02 4.53
C LYS A 229 22.33 -10.63 3.13
N ILE A 230 21.93 -9.91 2.07
CA ILE A 230 22.10 -10.39 0.69
C ILE A 230 23.59 -10.58 0.37
N SER A 231 24.44 -9.60 0.70
CA SER A 231 25.90 -9.69 0.51
C SER A 231 26.49 -10.89 1.25
N ALA A 232 26.13 -11.08 2.53
CA ALA A 232 26.59 -12.21 3.32
C ALA A 232 26.14 -13.55 2.71
N THR A 233 24.90 -13.62 2.22
CA THR A 233 24.41 -14.82 1.52
C THR A 233 25.21 -15.10 0.24
N GLU A 234 25.56 -14.08 -0.54
CA GLU A 234 26.40 -14.24 -1.74
C GLU A 234 27.82 -14.73 -1.41
N GLU A 235 28.42 -14.24 -0.33
CA GLU A 235 29.71 -14.72 0.17
C GLU A 235 29.63 -16.20 0.58
N THR A 236 28.59 -16.59 1.31
CA THR A 236 28.39 -18.01 1.69
C THR A 236 28.17 -18.90 0.47
N ARG A 237 27.49 -18.41 -0.56
CA ARG A 237 27.31 -19.09 -1.84
C ARG A 237 28.65 -19.30 -2.53
N ALA A 238 29.45 -18.24 -2.69
CA ALA A 238 30.75 -18.31 -3.34
C ALA A 238 31.72 -19.27 -2.61
N ALA A 239 31.72 -19.23 -1.27
CA ALA A 239 32.51 -20.15 -0.46
C ALA A 239 32.06 -21.61 -0.64
N ALA A 240 30.74 -21.88 -0.68
CA ALA A 240 30.21 -23.21 -0.93
C ALA A 240 30.54 -23.72 -2.34
N GLU A 241 30.48 -22.86 -3.37
CA GLU A 241 30.87 -23.20 -4.74
C GLU A 241 32.37 -23.54 -4.83
N ALA A 242 33.24 -22.77 -4.17
CA ALA A 242 34.68 -23.05 -4.13
C ALA A 242 34.99 -24.39 -3.44
N ALA A 243 34.37 -24.63 -2.29
CA ALA A 243 34.51 -25.90 -1.57
C ALA A 243 33.96 -27.09 -2.39
N GLN A 244 32.88 -26.89 -3.14
CA GLN A 244 32.33 -27.92 -4.03
C GLN A 244 33.34 -28.33 -5.10
N ARG A 245 34.00 -27.35 -5.74
CA ARG A 245 35.04 -27.62 -6.74
C ARG A 245 36.20 -28.40 -6.14
N GLN A 246 36.66 -28.01 -4.95
CA GLN A 246 37.72 -28.72 -4.23
C GLN A 246 37.33 -30.17 -3.90
N ALA A 247 36.10 -30.41 -3.46
CA ALA A 247 35.60 -31.76 -3.17
C ALA A 247 35.55 -32.63 -4.43
N LEU A 248 35.14 -32.09 -5.59
CA LEU A 248 35.16 -32.80 -6.87
C LEU A 248 36.59 -33.13 -7.32
N GLU A 249 37.54 -32.21 -7.13
CA GLU A 249 38.95 -32.47 -7.42
C GLU A 249 39.54 -33.56 -6.51
N GLN A 250 39.19 -33.56 -5.22
CA GLN A 250 39.58 -34.61 -4.28
C GLN A 250 38.98 -35.97 -4.66
N ALA A 251 37.71 -36.00 -5.08
CA ALA A 251 37.08 -37.21 -5.61
C ALA A 251 37.84 -37.75 -6.82
N ALA A 252 38.20 -36.89 -7.78
CA ALA A 252 38.95 -37.28 -8.97
C ALA A 252 40.36 -37.80 -8.66
N LYS A 253 41.01 -37.29 -7.60
CA LYS A 253 42.34 -37.72 -7.15
C LYS A 253 42.31 -38.96 -6.23
N SER A 254 41.13 -39.36 -5.75
CA SER A 254 40.99 -40.45 -4.77
C SER A 254 41.23 -41.81 -5.41
N LYS A 255 42.15 -42.59 -4.81
CA LYS A 255 42.46 -43.97 -5.26
C LYS A 255 41.49 -45.01 -4.73
N SER A 256 40.81 -44.72 -3.62
CA SER A 256 39.80 -45.59 -3.03
C SER A 256 38.40 -45.21 -3.54
N GLU A 257 37.63 -46.19 -3.98
CA GLU A 257 36.25 -45.99 -4.43
C GLU A 257 35.36 -45.41 -3.33
N ILE A 258 35.57 -45.83 -2.08
CA ILE A 258 34.80 -45.33 -0.95
C ILE A 258 35.11 -43.85 -0.68
N LEU A 259 36.39 -43.45 -0.72
CA LEU A 259 36.78 -42.04 -0.57
C LEU A 259 36.29 -41.18 -1.73
N ARG A 260 36.29 -41.73 -2.95
CA ARG A 260 35.70 -41.06 -4.12
C ARG A 260 34.21 -40.81 -3.90
N LEU A 261 33.45 -41.83 -3.50
CA LEU A 261 32.01 -41.69 -3.21
C LEU A 261 31.73 -40.69 -2.07
N LEU A 262 32.53 -40.71 -1.00
CA LEU A 262 32.43 -39.75 0.11
C LEU A 262 32.63 -38.31 -0.38
N ASN A 263 33.66 -38.07 -1.19
CA ASN A 263 33.97 -36.74 -1.73
C ASN A 263 32.95 -36.27 -2.78
N GLU A 264 32.40 -37.17 -3.60
CA GLU A 264 31.29 -36.88 -4.51
C GLU A 264 30.01 -36.48 -3.74
N GLU A 265 29.70 -37.20 -2.66
CA GLU A 265 28.56 -36.86 -1.81
C GLU A 265 28.78 -35.54 -1.05
N ARG A 266 30.00 -35.26 -0.59
CA ARG A 266 30.37 -33.94 -0.04
C ARG A 266 30.15 -32.83 -1.07
N ALA A 267 30.61 -33.02 -2.31
CA ALA A 267 30.39 -32.07 -3.39
C ALA A 267 28.89 -31.87 -3.69
N ARG A 268 28.09 -32.94 -3.66
CA ARG A 268 26.63 -32.86 -3.81
C ARG A 268 25.98 -32.03 -2.71
N LEU A 269 26.34 -32.25 -1.45
CA LEU A 269 25.81 -31.49 -0.30
C LEU A 269 26.21 -30.01 -0.38
N LEU A 270 27.45 -29.70 -0.78
CA LEU A 270 27.87 -28.32 -1.03
C LEU A 270 27.07 -27.68 -2.17
N GLY A 271 26.77 -28.43 -3.24
CA GLY A 271 25.86 -27.98 -4.29
C GLY A 271 24.43 -27.69 -3.78
N VAL A 272 23.93 -28.45 -2.79
CA VAL A 272 22.66 -28.13 -2.12
C VAL A 272 22.78 -26.82 -1.33
N ARG A 273 23.89 -26.59 -0.62
CA ARG A 273 24.14 -25.35 0.13
C ARG A 273 24.16 -24.11 -0.78
N VAL A 274 24.73 -24.22 -1.98
CA VAL A 274 24.68 -23.17 -3.02
C VAL A 274 23.23 -22.84 -3.37
N LYS A 275 22.41 -23.86 -3.66
CA LYS A 275 20.97 -23.68 -3.96
C LYS A 275 20.21 -23.09 -2.77
N GLN A 276 20.54 -23.48 -1.54
CA GLN A 276 19.95 -22.92 -0.32
C GLN A 276 20.26 -21.43 -0.16
N ALA A 277 21.49 -21.00 -0.47
CA ALA A 277 21.87 -19.59 -0.46
C ALA A 277 21.11 -18.79 -1.53
N ASP A 278 20.97 -19.31 -2.75
CA ASP A 278 20.15 -18.69 -3.80
C ASP A 278 18.68 -18.55 -3.38
N TYR A 279 18.13 -19.60 -2.77
CA TYR A 279 16.76 -19.58 -2.24
C TYR A 279 16.61 -18.54 -1.12
N GLU A 280 17.58 -18.44 -0.21
CA GLU A 280 17.58 -17.44 0.85
C GLU A 280 17.60 -16.01 0.29
N LYS A 281 18.45 -15.74 -0.71
CA LYS A 281 18.49 -14.45 -1.41
C LYS A 281 17.12 -14.13 -2.02
N ALA A 282 16.50 -15.08 -2.72
CA ALA A 282 15.18 -14.90 -3.29
C ALA A 282 14.09 -14.61 -2.22
N LEU A 283 14.19 -15.20 -1.02
CA LEU A 283 13.30 -14.87 0.09
C LEU A 283 13.49 -13.44 0.59
N LEU A 284 14.75 -12.97 0.73
CA LEU A 284 15.04 -11.59 1.13
C LEU A 284 14.53 -10.57 0.10
N GLU A 285 14.69 -10.86 -1.19
CA GLU A 285 14.13 -10.03 -2.26
C GLU A 285 12.60 -9.99 -2.23
N ARG A 286 11.94 -11.12 -1.95
CA ARG A 286 10.48 -11.17 -1.74
C ARG A 286 10.07 -10.33 -0.53
N GLU A 287 10.80 -10.40 0.59
CA GLU A 287 10.51 -9.55 1.76
C GLU A 287 10.60 -8.06 1.43
N ASN A 288 11.58 -7.62 0.65
CA ASN A 288 11.67 -6.24 0.20
C ASN A 288 10.48 -5.85 -0.71
N LYS A 289 10.04 -6.74 -1.61
CA LYS A 289 8.85 -6.48 -2.45
C LYS A 289 7.57 -6.30 -1.62
N ILE A 290 7.45 -6.96 -0.47
CA ILE A 290 6.30 -6.81 0.41
C ILE A 290 6.17 -5.36 0.90
N ALA A 291 7.28 -4.66 1.14
CA ALA A 291 7.25 -3.25 1.52
C ALA A 291 6.63 -2.35 0.43
N GLY A 292 6.85 -2.68 -0.86
CA GLY A 292 6.30 -1.93 -2.00
C GLY A 292 4.77 -1.97 -2.12
N PHE A 293 4.08 -2.94 -1.48
CA PHE A 293 2.61 -2.93 -1.45
C PHE A 293 2.05 -1.74 -0.67
N GLY A 294 2.78 -1.25 0.34
CA GLY A 294 2.43 -0.05 1.09
C GLY A 294 2.41 1.19 0.19
N GLU A 295 3.43 1.34 -0.67
CA GLU A 295 3.53 2.44 -1.63
C GLU A 295 2.38 2.41 -2.64
N THR A 296 2.09 1.23 -3.21
CA THR A 296 0.97 1.05 -4.14
C THR A 296 -0.37 1.45 -3.49
N LYS A 297 -0.57 1.05 -2.22
CA LYS A 297 -1.76 1.43 -1.46
C LYS A 297 -1.86 2.95 -1.29
N LEU A 298 -0.79 3.61 -0.85
CA LEU A 298 -0.77 5.06 -0.64
C LEU A 298 -0.98 5.82 -1.96
N GLU A 299 -0.41 5.34 -3.06
CA GLU A 299 -0.60 5.92 -4.39
C GLU A 299 -2.07 5.93 -4.79
N TRP A 300 -2.76 4.80 -4.65
CA TRP A 300 -4.19 4.70 -4.97
C TRP A 300 -5.07 5.53 -4.04
N GLN A 301 -4.74 5.57 -2.75
CA GLN A 301 -5.45 6.43 -1.79
C GLN A 301 -5.31 7.92 -2.15
N ARG A 302 -4.10 8.35 -2.54
CA ARG A 302 -3.85 9.72 -3.00
C ARG A 302 -4.65 10.04 -4.26
N LYS A 303 -4.56 9.20 -5.30
CA LYS A 303 -5.35 9.35 -6.54
C LYS A 303 -6.85 9.44 -6.25
N THR A 304 -7.32 8.59 -5.33
CA THR A 304 -8.73 8.54 -4.92
C THR A 304 -9.18 9.84 -4.25
N GLN A 305 -8.43 10.29 -3.25
CA GLN A 305 -8.73 11.52 -2.52
C GLN A 305 -8.67 12.74 -3.43
N GLU A 306 -7.64 12.83 -4.28
CA GLU A 306 -7.49 13.93 -5.23
C GLU A 306 -8.70 14.04 -6.16
N HIS A 307 -9.14 12.94 -6.76
CA HIS A 307 -10.31 12.95 -7.64
C HIS A 307 -11.62 13.24 -6.90
N ILE A 308 -11.79 12.76 -5.67
CA ILE A 308 -12.94 13.10 -4.84
C ILE A 308 -12.97 14.62 -4.58
N GLU A 309 -11.83 15.23 -4.26
CA GLU A 309 -11.73 16.68 -4.08
C GLU A 309 -12.03 17.45 -5.38
N GLN A 310 -11.45 17.04 -6.51
CA GLN A 310 -11.73 17.66 -7.83
C GLN A 310 -13.21 17.57 -8.20
N ARG A 311 -13.88 16.46 -7.88
CA ARG A 311 -15.30 16.28 -8.15
C ARG A 311 -16.18 17.17 -7.28
N LYS A 312 -15.84 17.33 -6.00
CA LYS A 312 -16.55 18.26 -5.09
C LYS A 312 -16.50 19.71 -5.57
N LYS A 313 -15.42 20.09 -6.24
CA LYS A 313 -15.24 21.41 -6.85
C LYS A 313 -15.88 21.56 -8.23
N LEU A 314 -16.53 20.52 -8.74
CA LEU A 314 -17.10 20.45 -10.09
C LEU A 314 -16.05 20.59 -11.22
N GLU A 315 -14.77 20.40 -10.93
CA GLU A 315 -13.68 20.47 -11.92
C GLU A 315 -13.55 19.16 -12.70
N ALA A 316 -13.77 18.03 -12.04
CA ALA A 316 -13.68 16.72 -12.68
C ALA A 316 -14.99 16.35 -13.39
N THR A 317 -14.89 15.96 -14.66
CA THR A 317 -16.00 15.39 -15.42
C THR A 317 -16.35 13.99 -14.92
N SER A 318 -17.61 13.58 -15.08
CA SER A 318 -18.04 12.22 -14.71
C SER A 318 -17.23 11.16 -15.47
N SER A 319 -16.91 11.43 -16.74
CA SER A 319 -16.10 10.55 -17.59
C SER A 319 -14.69 10.29 -17.04
N ALA A 320 -14.01 11.31 -16.48
CA ALA A 320 -12.71 11.12 -15.85
C ALA A 320 -12.79 10.22 -14.61
N THR A 321 -13.88 10.35 -13.84
CA THR A 321 -14.17 9.50 -12.67
C THR A 321 -14.43 8.06 -13.09
N ASP A 322 -15.21 7.86 -14.15
CA ASP A 322 -15.53 6.54 -14.69
C ASP A 322 -14.28 5.83 -15.21
N LYS A 323 -13.36 6.56 -15.86
CA LYS A 323 -12.06 6.03 -16.30
C LYS A 323 -11.20 5.57 -15.12
N LEU A 324 -11.03 6.42 -14.11
CA LEU A 324 -10.20 6.06 -12.96
C LEU A 324 -10.80 4.88 -12.18
N TYR A 325 -12.13 4.80 -12.09
CA TYR A 325 -12.80 3.64 -11.52
C TYR A 325 -12.47 2.34 -12.28
N PHE A 326 -12.39 2.37 -13.60
CA PHE A 326 -11.98 1.22 -14.40
C PHE A 326 -10.52 0.82 -14.15
N GLU A 327 -9.62 1.79 -14.06
CA GLU A 327 -8.21 1.56 -13.71
C GLU A 327 -8.09 0.91 -12.30
N LEU A 328 -8.86 1.41 -11.34
CA LEU A 328 -8.93 0.87 -9.98
C LEU A 328 -9.50 -0.56 -9.96
N ARG A 329 -10.54 -0.87 -10.75
CA ARG A 329 -11.04 -2.26 -10.91
C ARG A 329 -9.97 -3.19 -11.48
N THR A 330 -9.17 -2.70 -12.42
CA THR A 330 -8.07 -3.47 -13.02
C THR A 330 -6.98 -3.75 -11.98
N ALA A 331 -6.57 -2.73 -11.21
CA ALA A 331 -5.62 -2.89 -10.11
C ALA A 331 -6.15 -3.86 -9.03
N LEU A 332 -7.44 -3.76 -8.68
CA LEU A 332 -8.08 -4.64 -7.72
C LEU A 332 -8.14 -6.10 -8.21
N ARG A 333 -8.44 -6.35 -9.49
CA ARG A 333 -8.40 -7.69 -10.08
C ARG A 333 -6.99 -8.28 -9.98
N LYS A 334 -5.97 -7.52 -10.38
CA LYS A 334 -4.56 -7.93 -10.26
C LYS A 334 -4.18 -8.25 -8.81
N ALA A 335 -4.55 -7.40 -7.85
CA ALA A 335 -4.27 -7.62 -6.44
C ALA A 335 -4.97 -8.89 -5.89
N ARG A 336 -6.20 -9.18 -6.35
CA ARG A 336 -6.92 -10.41 -5.99
C ARG A 336 -6.26 -11.66 -6.59
N ASP A 337 -5.82 -11.61 -7.84
CA ASP A 337 -5.10 -12.70 -8.50
C ASP A 337 -3.78 -12.98 -7.77
N GLU A 338 -3.03 -11.92 -7.42
CA GLU A 338 -1.78 -12.05 -6.66
C GLU A 338 -2.01 -12.60 -5.25
N LEU A 339 -3.09 -12.18 -4.56
CA LEU A 339 -3.49 -12.76 -3.27
C LEU A 339 -3.85 -14.24 -3.40
N ARG A 340 -4.58 -14.61 -4.47
CA ARG A 340 -4.93 -15.99 -4.76
C ARG A 340 -3.68 -16.84 -4.94
N THR A 341 -2.73 -16.39 -5.74
CA THR A 341 -1.44 -17.07 -5.95
C THR A 341 -0.66 -17.22 -4.64
N SER A 342 -0.56 -16.18 -3.82
CA SER A 342 0.13 -16.29 -2.52
C SER A 342 -0.57 -17.25 -1.56
N LEU A 343 -1.91 -17.25 -1.56
CA LEU A 343 -2.69 -18.22 -0.82
C LEU A 343 -2.44 -19.63 -1.35
N ASP A 344 -2.45 -19.88 -2.65
CA ASP A 344 -2.15 -21.21 -3.22
C ASP A 344 -0.74 -21.67 -2.81
N GLY A 345 0.25 -20.78 -2.84
CA GLY A 345 1.61 -21.03 -2.38
C GLY A 345 1.74 -21.38 -0.89
N LEU A 346 0.81 -20.96 -0.02
CA LEU A 346 0.81 -21.39 1.40
C LEU A 346 0.49 -22.88 1.59
N SER A 347 -0.13 -23.55 0.62
CA SER A 347 -0.36 -25.01 0.67
C SER A 347 0.90 -25.79 0.29
N GLU A 348 1.68 -25.24 -0.64
CA GLU A 348 2.88 -25.84 -1.22
C GLU A 348 4.16 -25.36 -0.50
N SER A 349 4.00 -24.50 0.50
CA SER A 349 5.10 -23.83 1.19
C SER A 349 6.01 -24.84 1.90
N GLY A 350 7.24 -24.97 1.41
CA GLY A 350 8.28 -25.80 2.00
C GLY A 350 8.79 -26.93 1.10
N ASP A 351 8.06 -27.24 0.03
CA ASP A 351 8.43 -28.29 -0.92
C ASP A 351 9.55 -27.83 -1.87
N ASP A 352 9.60 -26.54 -2.18
CA ASP A 352 10.64 -25.94 -3.03
C ASP A 352 12.00 -25.73 -2.34
N VAL A 353 12.09 -25.95 -1.02
CA VAL A 353 13.34 -25.70 -0.29
C VAL A 353 14.37 -26.78 -0.67
N PRO A 354 15.56 -26.40 -1.18
CA PRO A 354 16.57 -27.37 -1.57
C PRO A 354 16.97 -28.27 -0.40
N SER A 355 16.78 -29.58 -0.57
CA SER A 355 17.02 -30.58 0.48
C SER A 355 18.30 -31.37 0.27
N ALA A 356 18.92 -31.79 1.39
CA ALA A 356 20.06 -32.69 1.38
C ALA A 356 19.74 -34.07 0.79
N GLY A 357 18.48 -34.50 0.80
CA GLY A 357 18.06 -35.83 0.37
C GLY A 357 18.56 -36.97 1.29
N PRO A 358 18.35 -38.24 0.89
CA PRO A 358 18.80 -39.39 1.67
C PRO A 358 20.33 -39.45 1.76
N ASP A 359 20.85 -40.02 2.85
CA ASP A 359 22.27 -40.37 2.95
C ASP A 359 22.56 -41.51 1.98
N LYS A 360 23.57 -41.31 1.13
CA LYS A 360 24.02 -42.27 0.11
C LYS A 360 25.34 -42.93 0.48
N VAL A 361 26.02 -42.43 1.51
CA VAL A 361 27.26 -43.01 2.01
C VAL A 361 26.88 -44.12 2.98
N GLN A 362 26.58 -45.31 2.47
CA GLN A 362 26.49 -46.49 3.33
C GLN A 362 27.91 -46.99 3.60
N SER A 363 28.33 -47.03 4.87
CA SER A 363 29.69 -47.40 5.25
C SER A 363 30.03 -48.88 5.01
N GLY A 364 29.05 -49.74 4.69
CA GLY A 364 29.31 -51.14 4.30
C GLY A 364 30.13 -51.95 5.30
N GLY A 365 30.20 -51.52 6.57
CA GLY A 365 31.06 -52.11 7.59
C GLY A 365 32.52 -51.66 7.59
N VAL A 366 32.93 -50.75 6.69
CA VAL A 366 34.26 -50.14 6.67
C VAL A 366 34.26 -48.91 7.60
N GLU A 367 35.21 -48.88 8.53
CA GLU A 367 35.44 -47.75 9.41
C GLU A 367 36.10 -46.62 8.61
N LEU A 368 35.32 -45.56 8.32
CA LEU A 368 35.79 -44.36 7.64
C LEU A 368 35.60 -43.19 8.59
N ASP A 369 36.60 -42.29 8.61
CA ASP A 369 36.42 -40.98 9.21
C ASP A 369 35.41 -40.18 8.37
N ARG A 370 34.23 -39.97 8.95
CA ARG A 370 33.08 -39.28 8.34
C ARG A 370 32.75 -37.98 9.05
N GLU A 371 33.55 -37.55 10.02
CA GLU A 371 33.18 -36.44 10.91
C GLU A 371 32.86 -35.16 10.13
N GLU A 372 33.71 -34.79 9.16
CA GLU A 372 33.47 -33.62 8.30
C GLU A 372 32.20 -33.75 7.45
N TYR A 373 31.93 -34.95 6.92
CA TYR A 373 30.76 -35.21 6.09
C TYR A 373 29.47 -35.14 6.90
N ASP A 374 29.45 -35.80 8.07
CA ASP A 374 28.27 -35.84 8.94
C ASP A 374 27.96 -34.43 9.48
N THR A 375 28.99 -33.65 9.85
CA THR A 375 28.86 -32.24 10.26
C THR A 375 28.29 -31.37 9.13
N LEU A 376 28.80 -31.54 7.90
CA LEU A 376 28.29 -30.81 6.73
C LEU A 376 26.83 -31.17 6.46
N ARG A 377 26.49 -32.47 6.51
CA ARG A 377 25.13 -32.96 6.28
C ARG A 377 24.16 -32.41 7.32
N GLU A 378 24.55 -32.42 8.60
CA GLU A 378 23.76 -31.83 9.68
C GLU A 378 23.53 -30.34 9.43
N THR A 379 24.58 -29.59 9.06
CA THR A 379 24.47 -28.16 8.75
C THR A 379 23.47 -27.88 7.63
N VAL A 380 23.53 -28.66 6.53
CA VAL A 380 22.59 -28.50 5.39
C VAL A 380 21.15 -28.82 5.81
N LEU A 381 20.94 -29.83 6.66
CA LEU A 381 19.62 -30.20 7.19
C LEU A 381 19.05 -29.13 8.15
N GLN A 382 19.89 -28.57 9.02
CA GLN A 382 19.49 -27.48 9.91
C GLN A 382 19.10 -26.24 9.10
N GLN A 383 19.91 -25.87 8.10
CA GLN A 383 19.62 -24.75 7.20
C GLN A 383 18.33 -24.98 6.40
N GLU A 384 18.07 -26.21 5.93
CA GLU A 384 16.82 -26.57 5.26
C GLU A 384 15.60 -26.27 6.15
N GLN A 385 15.64 -26.62 7.44
CA GLN A 385 14.55 -26.35 8.37
C GLN A 385 14.35 -24.84 8.62
N VAL A 386 15.45 -24.10 8.78
CA VAL A 386 15.43 -22.63 8.94
C VAL A 386 14.80 -21.97 7.71
N LEU A 387 15.20 -22.37 6.51
CA LEU A 387 14.66 -21.84 5.25
C LEU A 387 13.20 -22.20 5.05
N ARG A 388 12.76 -23.42 5.41
CA ARG A 388 11.33 -23.79 5.38
C ARG A 388 10.48 -22.93 6.30
N LYS A 389 10.98 -22.61 7.50
CA LYS A 389 10.28 -21.71 8.42
C LYS A 389 10.23 -20.29 7.86
N LYS A 390 11.39 -19.77 7.42
CA LYS A 390 11.50 -18.43 6.81
C LYS A 390 10.58 -18.29 5.60
N ALA A 391 10.56 -19.26 4.70
CA ALA A 391 9.70 -19.27 3.52
C ALA A 391 8.22 -19.16 3.88
N ARG A 392 7.76 -19.95 4.86
CA ARG A 392 6.38 -19.86 5.37
C ARG A 392 6.08 -18.49 5.95
N ASP A 393 6.97 -17.94 6.77
CA ASP A 393 6.80 -16.62 7.37
C ASP A 393 6.70 -15.52 6.30
N VAL A 394 7.56 -15.57 5.27
CA VAL A 394 7.55 -14.62 4.15
C VAL A 394 6.25 -14.72 3.35
N LEU A 395 5.78 -15.92 3.02
CA LEU A 395 4.52 -16.13 2.30
C LEU A 395 3.32 -15.63 3.10
N TRP A 396 3.31 -15.82 4.41
CA TRP A 396 2.27 -15.28 5.29
C TRP A 396 2.26 -13.75 5.32
N LYS A 397 3.43 -13.12 5.44
CA LYS A 397 3.57 -11.66 5.35
C LYS A 397 3.08 -11.14 4.01
N GLN A 398 3.43 -11.83 2.91
CA GLN A 398 3.02 -11.45 1.57
C GLN A 398 1.49 -11.54 1.40
N ALA A 399 0.89 -12.67 1.77
CA ALA A 399 -0.56 -12.84 1.69
C ALA A 399 -1.31 -11.81 2.54
N LYS A 400 -0.78 -11.46 3.73
CA LYS A 400 -1.35 -10.40 4.57
C LYS A 400 -1.29 -9.04 3.88
N ALA A 401 -0.11 -8.64 3.38
CA ALA A 401 0.05 -7.34 2.73
C ALA A 401 -0.83 -7.19 1.48
N GLN A 402 -1.00 -8.28 0.71
CA GLN A 402 -1.91 -8.30 -0.44
C GLN A 402 -3.38 -8.23 -0.03
N LEU A 403 -3.78 -8.89 1.06
CA LEU A 403 -5.13 -8.74 1.61
C LEU A 403 -5.39 -7.28 2.02
N ASP A 404 -4.46 -6.67 2.75
CA ASP A 404 -4.57 -5.27 3.19
C ASP A 404 -4.67 -4.31 1.99
N LEU A 405 -3.98 -4.62 0.88
CA LEU A 405 -4.07 -3.88 -0.39
C LEU A 405 -5.45 -4.08 -1.05
N VAL A 406 -5.95 -5.32 -1.16
CA VAL A 406 -7.29 -5.61 -1.70
C VAL A 406 -8.38 -4.88 -0.91
N GLU A 407 -8.30 -4.88 0.42
CA GLU A 407 -9.25 -4.16 1.27
C GLU A 407 -9.20 -2.64 1.05
N ALA A 408 -7.99 -2.08 0.93
CA ALA A 408 -7.80 -0.65 0.66
C ALA A 408 -8.35 -0.25 -0.71
N LEU A 409 -8.00 -0.97 -1.78
CA LEU A 409 -8.49 -0.70 -3.13
C LEU A 409 -10.02 -0.87 -3.22
N ASN A 410 -10.59 -1.85 -2.50
CA ASN A 410 -12.03 -2.01 -2.43
C ASN A 410 -12.73 -0.85 -1.72
N LYS A 411 -12.16 -0.34 -0.63
CA LYS A 411 -12.65 0.86 0.05
C LYS A 411 -12.64 2.07 -0.88
N ASP A 412 -11.53 2.28 -1.59
CA ASP A 412 -11.39 3.38 -2.56
C ASP A 412 -12.40 3.25 -3.70
N ARG A 413 -12.67 2.02 -4.17
CA ARG A 413 -13.68 1.75 -5.20
C ARG A 413 -15.08 2.14 -4.74
N LEU A 414 -15.44 1.82 -3.50
CA LEU A 414 -16.74 2.19 -2.94
C LEU A 414 -16.88 3.72 -2.77
N ALA A 415 -15.79 4.41 -2.45
CA ALA A 415 -15.79 5.88 -2.40
C ALA A 415 -16.05 6.49 -3.79
N PHE A 416 -15.50 5.91 -4.85
CA PHE A 416 -15.75 6.34 -6.23
C PHE A 416 -17.18 6.10 -6.69
N PHE A 417 -17.81 5.01 -6.26
CA PHE A 417 -19.16 4.65 -6.69
C PHE A 417 -20.17 5.79 -6.49
N ALA A 418 -20.05 6.58 -5.42
CA ALA A 418 -20.93 7.73 -5.20
C ALA A 418 -20.79 8.84 -6.26
N LEU A 419 -19.61 8.97 -6.87
CA LEU A 419 -19.22 10.08 -7.75
C LEU A 419 -19.35 9.79 -9.25
N MET A 420 -19.57 8.52 -9.63
CA MET A 420 -19.68 8.06 -11.01
C MET A 420 -20.84 8.71 -11.77
N SER A 421 -20.81 8.63 -13.10
CA SER A 421 -21.97 9.00 -13.92
C SER A 421 -23.17 8.09 -13.65
N PRO A 422 -24.42 8.59 -13.83
CA PRO A 422 -25.63 7.76 -13.72
C PRO A 422 -25.57 6.53 -14.64
N ASP A 423 -25.18 6.71 -15.90
CA ASP A 423 -25.08 5.62 -16.88
C ASP A 423 -24.11 4.52 -16.41
N GLN A 424 -22.96 4.91 -15.87
CA GLN A 424 -22.00 3.96 -15.35
C GLN A 424 -22.49 3.26 -14.08
N LYS A 425 -23.21 3.97 -13.19
CA LYS A 425 -23.87 3.33 -12.03
C LYS A 425 -24.89 2.29 -12.50
N ASP A 426 -25.76 2.66 -13.44
CA ASP A 426 -26.79 1.79 -13.99
C ASP A 426 -26.18 0.55 -14.67
N GLN A 427 -25.09 0.72 -15.42
CA GLN A 427 -24.36 -0.41 -16.00
C GLN A 427 -23.81 -1.38 -14.95
N LEU A 428 -23.37 -0.88 -13.79
CA LEU A 428 -22.80 -1.69 -12.72
C LEU A 428 -23.87 -2.30 -11.80
N THR A 429 -25.01 -1.64 -11.63
CA THR A 429 -26.12 -2.13 -10.80
C THR A 429 -27.14 -2.96 -11.58
N SER A 430 -27.17 -2.85 -12.91
CA SER A 430 -28.05 -3.66 -13.76
C SER A 430 -27.62 -5.13 -13.78
N PHE A 431 -28.57 -6.02 -14.07
CA PHE A 431 -28.30 -7.44 -14.31
C PHE A 431 -27.68 -7.72 -15.70
N GLY A 432 -27.06 -6.71 -16.34
CA GLY A 432 -26.28 -6.89 -17.55
C GLY A 432 -24.95 -7.61 -17.31
N SER A 433 -24.18 -7.83 -18.37
CA SER A 433 -22.85 -8.47 -18.28
C SER A 433 -21.93 -7.77 -17.28
N SER A 434 -21.88 -6.44 -17.29
CA SER A 434 -21.07 -5.62 -16.38
C SER A 434 -21.42 -5.82 -14.90
N GLY A 435 -22.71 -5.93 -14.57
CA GLY A 435 -23.17 -6.16 -13.20
C GLY A 435 -22.92 -7.59 -12.73
N TRP A 436 -23.10 -8.58 -13.60
CA TRP A 436 -22.71 -9.98 -13.32
C TRP A 436 -21.21 -10.14 -13.10
N ASP A 437 -20.39 -9.49 -13.92
CA ASP A 437 -18.94 -9.44 -13.75
C ASP A 437 -18.55 -8.78 -12.42
N GLN A 438 -19.29 -7.76 -11.97
CA GLN A 438 -19.07 -7.16 -10.65
C GLN A 438 -19.48 -8.11 -9.53
N ALA A 439 -20.69 -8.68 -9.58
CA ALA A 439 -21.20 -9.59 -8.55
C ALA A 439 -20.31 -10.83 -8.37
N SER A 440 -19.86 -11.43 -9.47
CA SER A 440 -18.93 -12.57 -9.46
C SER A 440 -17.58 -12.19 -8.86
N ALA A 441 -17.04 -11.02 -9.20
CA ALA A 441 -15.77 -10.53 -8.67
C ALA A 441 -15.86 -10.20 -7.17
N GLU A 442 -17.00 -9.71 -6.67
CA GLU A 442 -17.25 -9.53 -5.23
C GLU A 442 -17.35 -10.86 -4.49
N LEU A 443 -18.06 -11.84 -5.06
CA LEU A 443 -18.14 -13.19 -4.50
C LEU A 443 -16.76 -13.83 -4.41
N GLU A 444 -15.92 -13.65 -5.44
CA GLU A 444 -14.54 -14.11 -5.43
C GLU A 444 -13.72 -13.43 -4.34
N GLN A 445 -13.86 -12.11 -4.15
CA GLN A 445 -13.20 -11.41 -3.05
C GLN A 445 -13.60 -11.98 -1.69
N VAL A 446 -14.90 -12.16 -1.43
CA VAL A 446 -15.39 -12.74 -0.18
C VAL A 446 -14.80 -14.14 0.03
N LYS A 447 -14.78 -14.97 -1.02
CA LYS A 447 -14.15 -16.30 -0.97
C LYS A 447 -12.66 -16.22 -0.62
N LEU A 448 -11.90 -15.30 -1.21
CA LEU A 448 -10.48 -15.11 -0.93
C LEU A 448 -10.23 -14.67 0.52
N VAL A 449 -10.99 -13.69 1.01
CA VAL A 449 -10.91 -13.19 2.40
C VAL A 449 -11.22 -14.31 3.40
N VAL A 450 -12.30 -15.07 3.17
CA VAL A 450 -12.67 -16.22 3.99
C VAL A 450 -11.57 -17.29 3.96
N ARG A 451 -11.03 -17.61 2.78
CA ARG A 451 -9.94 -18.58 2.63
C ARG A 451 -8.69 -18.16 3.40
N TYR A 452 -8.31 -16.88 3.35
CA TYR A 452 -7.21 -16.34 4.15
C TYR A 452 -7.46 -16.54 5.65
N HIS A 453 -8.63 -16.11 6.15
CA HIS A 453 -8.93 -16.20 7.58
C HIS A 453 -9.05 -17.63 8.10
N ILE A 454 -9.62 -18.56 7.32
CA ILE A 454 -9.65 -19.98 7.67
C ILE A 454 -8.22 -20.51 7.82
N ARG A 455 -7.33 -20.21 6.88
CA ARG A 455 -5.93 -20.64 6.98
C ARG A 455 -5.19 -19.99 8.13
N ALA A 456 -5.41 -18.70 8.37
CA ALA A 456 -4.79 -17.99 9.48
C ALA A 456 -5.23 -18.59 10.83
N LEU A 457 -6.51 -18.98 10.95
CA LEU A 457 -7.04 -19.69 12.10
C LEU A 457 -6.40 -21.08 12.26
N LEU A 458 -6.28 -21.85 11.18
CA LEU A 458 -5.64 -23.18 11.21
C LEU A 458 -4.16 -23.10 11.60
N GLU A 459 -3.42 -22.12 11.08
CA GLU A 459 -2.02 -21.92 11.45
C GLU A 459 -1.88 -21.49 12.91
N TRP A 460 -2.76 -20.61 13.38
CA TRP A 460 -2.83 -20.23 14.79
C TRP A 460 -3.12 -21.44 15.70
N LEU A 461 -4.03 -22.34 15.29
CA LEU A 461 -4.34 -23.57 16.04
C LEU A 461 -3.15 -24.54 16.11
N LYS A 462 -2.27 -24.55 15.10
CA LYS A 462 -1.04 -25.38 15.08
C LYS A 462 0.07 -24.80 15.94
N ALA A 463 0.07 -23.48 16.19
CA ALA A 463 1.10 -22.85 16.98
C ALA A 463 0.97 -23.30 18.46
N PRO A 464 2.00 -23.93 19.05
CA PRO A 464 1.97 -24.32 20.46
C PRO A 464 1.71 -23.06 21.32
N THR A 465 0.74 -23.17 22.22
CA THR A 465 0.09 -22.08 22.96
C THR A 465 1.09 -21.15 23.66
N ALA A 466 1.55 -20.11 22.95
CA ALA A 466 2.33 -19.03 23.51
C ALA A 466 1.42 -17.88 23.94
N GLY A 467 1.01 -17.89 25.22
CA GLY A 467 0.49 -16.72 25.95
C GLY A 467 -0.99 -16.35 25.77
N MET A 468 -1.56 -15.82 26.86
CA MET A 468 -2.98 -15.40 27.00
C MET A 468 -3.41 -14.32 25.98
N ALA A 469 -2.49 -13.44 25.55
CA ALA A 469 -2.78 -12.36 24.59
C ALA A 469 -3.15 -12.85 23.18
N ARG A 470 -2.69 -14.05 22.77
CA ARG A 470 -3.02 -14.62 21.46
C ARG A 470 -4.43 -15.23 21.40
N SER A 471 -5.09 -15.48 22.54
CA SER A 471 -6.42 -16.10 22.55
C SER A 471 -7.55 -15.13 22.16
N ILE A 472 -7.39 -13.84 22.44
CA ILE A 472 -8.42 -12.83 22.19
C ILE A 472 -8.63 -12.63 20.68
N PHE A 473 -7.55 -12.45 19.92
CA PHE A 473 -7.65 -12.26 18.46
C PHE A 473 -8.30 -13.46 17.75
N ALA A 474 -7.94 -14.68 18.14
CA ALA A 474 -8.55 -15.89 17.58
C ALA A 474 -10.03 -16.00 17.91
N SER A 475 -10.44 -15.61 19.12
CA SER A 475 -11.86 -15.59 19.50
C SER A 475 -12.66 -14.61 18.64
N ILE A 476 -12.10 -13.45 18.29
CA ILE A 476 -12.74 -12.46 17.41
C ILE A 476 -12.88 -13.02 15.98
N ILE A 477 -11.84 -13.66 15.44
CA ILE A 477 -11.89 -14.26 14.09
C ILE A 477 -12.90 -15.41 14.05
N ALA A 478 -12.86 -16.30 15.04
CA ALA A 478 -13.81 -17.40 15.15
C ALA A 478 -15.25 -16.89 15.29
N LEU A 479 -15.48 -15.85 16.10
CA LEU A 479 -16.79 -15.20 16.25
C LEU A 479 -17.28 -14.62 14.92
N LYS A 480 -16.43 -13.90 14.17
CA LYS A 480 -16.78 -13.37 12.85
C LYS A 480 -17.17 -14.48 11.88
N LEU A 481 -16.43 -15.60 11.85
CA LEU A 481 -16.75 -16.74 10.99
C LEU A 481 -18.06 -17.41 11.39
N VAL A 482 -18.29 -17.63 12.69
CA VAL A 482 -19.54 -18.19 13.21
C VAL A 482 -20.73 -17.29 12.88
N LEU A 483 -20.56 -15.97 13.01
CA LEU A 483 -21.61 -15.00 12.68
C LEU A 483 -21.91 -14.99 11.17
N LEU A 484 -20.88 -15.01 10.32
CA LEU A 484 -21.04 -15.07 8.86
C LEU A 484 -21.74 -16.37 8.45
N LEU A 485 -21.34 -17.51 9.03
CA LEU A 485 -21.99 -18.79 8.80
C LEU A 485 -23.45 -18.79 9.28
N GLY A 486 -23.72 -18.20 10.43
CA GLY A 486 -25.07 -18.03 10.97
C GLY A 486 -25.96 -17.21 10.05
N VAL A 487 -25.47 -16.07 9.54
CA VAL A 487 -26.18 -15.24 8.56
C VAL A 487 -26.42 -15.99 7.26
N PHE A 488 -25.43 -16.73 6.76
CA PHE A 488 -25.57 -17.52 5.54
C PHE A 488 -26.61 -18.64 5.67
N VAL A 489 -26.57 -19.40 6.77
CA VAL A 489 -27.55 -20.46 7.05
C VAL A 489 -28.94 -19.88 7.23
N TRP A 490 -29.07 -18.74 7.92
CA TRP A 490 -30.33 -18.03 8.06
C TRP A 490 -30.86 -17.54 6.71
N TRP A 491 -30.03 -16.87 5.91
CA TRP A 491 -30.39 -16.39 4.57
C TRP A 491 -30.78 -17.53 3.65
N ARG A 492 -30.01 -18.62 3.59
CA ARG A 492 -30.32 -19.79 2.75
C ARG A 492 -31.64 -20.46 3.13
N ARG A 493 -31.99 -20.51 4.41
CA ARG A 493 -33.30 -21.01 4.86
C ARG A 493 -34.46 -20.07 4.51
N ARG A 494 -34.19 -18.77 4.36
CA ARG A 494 -35.19 -17.73 4.07
C ARG A 494 -35.27 -17.38 2.58
N ALA A 495 -34.26 -17.75 1.79
CA ALA A 495 -34.13 -17.36 0.38
C ALA A 495 -35.30 -17.87 -0.46
N ASP A 496 -35.72 -19.12 -0.27
CA ASP A 496 -36.85 -19.69 -1.00
C ASP A 496 -38.14 -18.88 -0.75
N GLN A 497 -38.41 -18.53 0.51
CA GLN A 497 -39.56 -17.70 0.88
C GLN A 497 -39.48 -16.28 0.30
N LEU A 498 -38.28 -15.69 0.26
CA LEU A 498 -38.09 -14.36 -0.33
C LEU A 498 -38.24 -14.38 -1.85
N LEU A 499 -37.81 -15.46 -2.51
CA LEU A 499 -37.96 -15.65 -3.95
C LEU A 499 -39.43 -15.87 -4.32
N GLU A 500 -40.19 -16.63 -3.52
CA GLU A 500 -41.64 -16.77 -3.68
C GLU A 500 -42.34 -15.41 -3.57
N LEU A 501 -42.05 -14.63 -2.52
CA LEU A 501 -42.64 -13.28 -2.35
C LEU A 501 -42.28 -12.31 -3.48
N LEU A 502 -41.05 -12.41 -4.02
CA LEU A 502 -40.63 -11.59 -5.16
C LEU A 502 -41.30 -12.05 -6.46
N ALA A 503 -41.50 -13.35 -6.65
CA ALA A 503 -42.22 -13.90 -7.79
C ALA A 503 -43.68 -13.46 -7.78
N GLU A 504 -44.37 -13.59 -6.64
CA GLU A 504 -45.75 -13.13 -6.44
C GLU A 504 -45.89 -11.63 -6.76
N ARG A 505 -44.97 -10.80 -6.23
CA ARG A 505 -44.99 -9.36 -6.48
C ARG A 505 -44.74 -9.01 -7.95
N ALA A 506 -43.86 -9.74 -8.64
CA ALA A 506 -43.60 -9.54 -10.06
C ALA A 506 -44.81 -9.94 -10.92
N GLU A 507 -45.55 -10.98 -10.54
CA GLU A 507 -46.80 -11.37 -11.20
C GLU A 507 -47.90 -10.33 -11.00
N GLU A 508 -48.06 -9.79 -9.78
CA GLU A 508 -49.01 -8.70 -9.52
C GLU A 508 -48.70 -7.44 -10.33
N GLU A 509 -47.43 -7.04 -10.42
CA GLU A 509 -47.03 -5.88 -11.23
C GLU A 509 -47.27 -6.13 -12.73
N ARG A 510 -47.02 -7.34 -13.23
CA ARG A 510 -47.36 -7.72 -14.61
C ARG A 510 -48.86 -7.65 -14.86
N ALA A 511 -49.68 -8.19 -13.96
CA ALA A 511 -51.14 -8.17 -14.07
C ALA A 511 -51.69 -6.73 -14.12
N LYS A 512 -51.14 -5.82 -13.29
CA LYS A 512 -51.49 -4.39 -13.29
C LYS A 512 -50.99 -3.66 -14.54
N ALA A 513 -49.83 -4.06 -15.07
CA ALA A 513 -49.21 -3.43 -16.23
C ALA A 513 -49.82 -3.86 -17.56
N THR A 514 -50.46 -5.03 -17.67
CA THR A 514 -51.30 -5.39 -18.83
C THR A 514 -52.60 -4.59 -18.78
N PRO A 515 -52.74 -3.49 -19.54
CA PRO A 515 -54.04 -2.84 -19.64
C PRO A 515 -54.94 -3.82 -20.38
N SER A 516 -56.15 -4.05 -19.89
CA SER A 516 -57.13 -4.91 -20.57
C SER A 516 -57.44 -4.34 -21.96
N LEU A 517 -56.68 -4.75 -22.99
CA LEU A 517 -56.88 -4.37 -24.39
C LEU A 517 -58.24 -4.86 -24.94
N PHE A 518 -58.97 -5.67 -24.17
CA PHE A 518 -60.31 -6.13 -24.47
C PHE A 518 -61.44 -5.11 -24.17
N GLY A 519 -61.13 -3.94 -23.60
CA GLY A 519 -62.14 -2.92 -23.28
C GLY A 519 -62.45 -1.88 -24.36
N ARG A 520 -61.85 -1.97 -25.56
CA ARG A 520 -61.97 -0.91 -26.61
C ARG A 520 -62.39 -1.44 -27.98
N TRP A 521 -63.34 -2.37 -28.01
CA TRP A 521 -64.15 -2.71 -29.19
C TRP A 521 -65.60 -2.87 -28.73
N GLY A 522 -66.27 -1.74 -28.56
CA GLY A 522 -67.69 -1.62 -28.23
C GLY A 522 -68.20 -0.30 -28.79
#